data_AF-A0A261KYY9-F1
#
_entry.id   AF-A0A261KYY9-F1
#
_cell.length_a   1.000
_cell.length_b   1.000
_cell.length_c   1.000
_cell.angle_alpha   90.00
_cell.angle_beta   90.00
_cell.angle_gamma   90.00
#
_symmetry.space_group_name_H-M   'P 1'
#
loop_
_entity.id
_entity.type
_entity.pdbx_description
1 polymer ?
#
loop_
_entity_poly.entity_id
_entity_poly.type
_entity_poly.pdbx_seq_one_letter_code
_entity_poly.pdbx_strand_id
1 'polypeptide(L)'
;MTKNDEAWEKLFERYQILEEVNKNGCFKIEASQINQERESRLMAKFDHIVNLPKIFRDNNLSILPLSRSQYIIGHFHTHLPVKY
;
A
#
# COMPACT_ATOMS: atom_id res chain seq x y z
N MET A 1 12.06 -10.87 7.23
CA MET A 1 10.68 -10.71 6.72
C MET A 1 9.84 -10.31 7.93
N THR A 2 9.24 -9.13 7.92
CA THR A 2 8.41 -8.68 9.05
C THR A 2 7.00 -9.24 8.90
N LYS A 3 6.24 -9.34 10.00
CA LYS A 3 4.83 -9.75 9.95
C LYS A 3 3.94 -8.84 9.09
N ASN A 4 4.42 -7.65 8.73
CA ASN A 4 3.73 -6.76 7.79
C ASN A 4 3.96 -7.18 6.34
N ASP A 5 5.16 -7.68 6.01
CA ASP A 5 5.47 -8.21 4.67
C ASP A 5 4.51 -9.34 4.32
N GLU A 6 4.38 -10.35 5.18
CA GLU A 6 3.53 -11.51 4.90
C GLU A 6 2.04 -11.14 4.78
N ALA A 7 1.54 -10.26 5.65
CA ALA A 7 0.14 -9.83 5.61
C ALA A 7 -0.15 -9.03 4.33
N TRP A 8 0.77 -8.16 3.91
CA TRP A 8 0.63 -7.44 2.65
C TRP A 8 0.76 -8.36 1.44
N GLU A 9 1.68 -9.32 1.44
CA GLU A 9 1.84 -10.29 0.35
C GLU A 9 0.55 -11.10 0.14
N LYS A 10 -0.08 -11.56 1.22
CA LYS A 10 -1.40 -12.23 1.16
C LYS A 10 -2.50 -11.33 0.62
N LEU A 11 -2.54 -10.06 1.02
CA LEU A 11 -3.53 -9.09 0.49
C LEU A 11 -3.29 -8.81 -0.99
N PHE A 12 -2.03 -8.66 -1.40
CA PHE A 12 -1.65 -8.43 -2.78
C PHE A 12 -2.04 -9.59 -3.67
N GLU A 13 -1.80 -10.83 -3.22
CA GLU A 13 -2.20 -12.04 -3.95
C GLU A 13 -3.73 -12.20 -3.98
N ARG A 14 -4.40 -12.05 -2.84
CA ARG A 14 -5.86 -12.21 -2.73
C ARG A 14 -6.65 -11.22 -3.59
N TYR A 15 -6.21 -9.96 -3.64
CA TYR A 15 -6.91 -8.89 -4.34
C TYR A 15 -6.25 -8.50 -5.67
N GLN A 16 -5.20 -9.23 -6.09
CA GLN A 16 -4.42 -8.94 -7.30
C GLN A 16 -4.05 -7.45 -7.41
N ILE A 17 -3.65 -6.84 -6.28
CA ILE A 17 -3.43 -5.39 -6.14
C ILE A 17 -2.44 -4.89 -7.20
N LEU A 18 -1.39 -5.67 -7.46
CA LEU A 18 -0.38 -5.34 -8.48
C LEU A 18 -0.97 -5.22 -9.88
N GLU A 19 -1.82 -6.16 -10.28
CA GLU A 19 -2.45 -6.13 -11.60
C GLU A 19 -3.41 -4.96 -11.71
N GLU A 20 -4.19 -4.70 -10.65
CA GLU A 20 -5.15 -3.60 -10.66
C GLU A 20 -4.46 -2.23 -10.64
N VAL A 21 -3.37 -2.08 -9.89
CA VAL A 21 -2.53 -0.87 -9.96
C VAL A 21 -1.88 -0.73 -11.33
N ASN A 22 -1.40 -1.80 -11.94
CA ASN A 22 -0.79 -1.74 -13.28
C ASN A 22 -1.83 -1.37 -14.35
N LYS A 23 -3.07 -1.87 -14.21
CA LYS A 23 -4.15 -1.64 -15.18
C LYS A 23 -4.87 -0.29 -15.00
N ASN A 24 -5.18 0.10 -13.76
CA ASN A 24 -5.93 1.33 -13.44
C ASN A 24 -5.04 2.47 -12.91
N GLY A 25 -3.75 2.23 -12.66
CA GLY A 25 -2.81 3.18 -12.05
C GLY A 25 -2.87 3.23 -10.52
N CYS A 26 -3.97 2.80 -9.91
CA CYS A 26 -4.15 2.76 -8.46
C CYS A 26 -5.22 1.73 -8.04
N PHE A 27 -5.11 1.27 -6.79
CA PHE A 27 -6.01 0.32 -6.16
C PHE A 27 -6.49 0.87 -4.82
N LYS A 28 -7.79 0.74 -4.53
CA LYS A 28 -8.38 1.21 -3.27
C LYS A 28 -8.68 -0.01 -2.39
N ILE A 29 -8.19 0.03 -1.17
CA ILE A 29 -8.40 -1.02 -0.17
C ILE A 29 -9.04 -0.43 1.08
N GLU A 30 -10.00 -1.16 1.66
CA GLU A 30 -10.62 -0.71 2.90
C GLU A 30 -9.79 -1.13 4.12
N ALA A 31 -9.77 -0.27 5.14
CA ALA A 31 -9.19 -0.58 6.44
C ALA A 31 -9.79 -1.87 7.03
N SER A 32 -11.08 -2.11 6.79
CA SER A 32 -11.79 -3.32 7.20
C SER A 32 -11.20 -4.58 6.57
N GLN A 33 -10.78 -4.53 5.31
CA GLN A 33 -10.15 -5.66 4.60
C GLN A 33 -8.75 -5.92 5.13
N ILE A 34 -7.99 -4.86 5.40
CA ILE A 34 -6.67 -4.96 6.02
C ILE A 34 -6.81 -5.55 7.44
N ASN A 35 -7.79 -5.06 8.21
CA ASN A 35 -8.09 -5.50 9.58
C ASN A 35 -8.41 -7.01 9.68
N GLN A 36 -8.82 -7.67 8.58
CA GLN A 36 -9.02 -9.13 8.57
C GLN A 36 -7.71 -9.89 8.77
N GLU A 37 -6.60 -9.37 8.24
CA GLU A 37 -5.27 -9.95 8.42
C GLU A 37 -4.57 -9.32 9.63
N ARG A 38 -4.61 -7.99 9.74
CA ARG A 38 -3.97 -7.26 10.84
C ARG A 38 -4.45 -5.83 10.95
N GLU A 39 -4.31 -5.24 12.14
CA GLU A 39 -4.80 -3.89 12.41
C GLU A 39 -4.21 -2.86 11.43
N SER A 40 -5.08 -2.28 10.60
CA SER A 40 -4.74 -1.34 9.51
C SER A 40 -3.95 -0.13 9.98
N ARG A 41 -4.19 0.36 11.20
CA ARG A 41 -3.39 1.43 11.80
C ARG A 41 -1.95 1.03 12.01
N LEU A 42 -1.67 -0.18 12.49
CA LEU A 42 -0.30 -0.69 12.63
C LEU A 42 0.34 -0.95 11.26
N MET A 43 -0.47 -1.33 10.27
CA MET A 43 -0.03 -1.54 8.89
C MET A 43 0.11 -0.26 8.05
N ALA A 44 -0.38 0.87 8.53
CA ALA A 44 -0.19 2.18 7.90
C ALA A 44 0.76 3.08 8.68
N LYS A 45 1.09 2.73 9.94
CA LYS A 45 2.06 3.43 10.78
C LYS A 45 3.49 3.08 10.38
N PHE A 46 3.85 3.45 9.16
CA PHE A 46 5.22 3.42 8.67
C PHE A 46 5.66 4.85 8.42
N ASP A 47 6.12 5.54 9.47
CA ASP A 47 6.60 6.93 9.38
C ASP A 47 7.83 7.08 8.46
N HIS A 48 8.50 5.98 8.12
CA HIS A 48 9.66 5.96 7.25
C HIS A 48 9.59 4.84 6.22
N ILE A 49 10.07 5.12 5.00
CA ILE A 49 10.20 4.18 3.87
C ILE A 49 11.01 2.92 4.25
N VAL A 50 11.82 2.98 5.31
CA VAL A 50 12.56 1.82 5.83
C VAL A 50 11.65 0.72 6.39
N ASN A 51 10.47 1.08 6.89
CA ASN A 51 9.46 0.15 7.41
C ASN A 51 8.42 -0.26 6.36
N LEU A 52 8.54 0.23 5.12
CA LEU A 52 7.68 -0.19 4.03
C LEU A 52 7.94 -1.69 3.75
N PRO A 53 6.87 -2.49 3.55
CA PRO A 53 7.03 -3.88 3.16
C PRO A 53 7.77 -4.01 1.83
N LYS A 54 8.53 -5.09 1.68
CA LYS A 54 9.33 -5.35 0.47
C LYS A 54 8.50 -5.30 -0.80
N ILE A 55 7.27 -5.84 -0.79
CA ILE A 55 6.41 -5.86 -1.98
C ILE A 55 6.10 -4.44 -2.49
N PHE A 56 6.00 -3.44 -1.61
CA PHE A 56 5.84 -2.05 -2.01
C PHE A 56 7.12 -1.47 -2.56
N ARG A 57 8.26 -1.72 -1.91
CA ARG A 57 9.56 -1.21 -2.37
C ARG A 57 9.98 -1.80 -3.72
N ASP A 58 9.80 -3.10 -3.89
CA ASP A 58 10.15 -3.84 -5.10
C ASP A 58 9.35 -3.35 -6.31
N ASN A 59 8.06 -3.05 -6.09
CA ASN A 59 7.16 -2.56 -7.12
C ASN A 59 7.06 -1.02 -7.18
N ASN A 60 7.87 -0.27 -6.43
CA ASN A 60 7.77 1.20 -6.31
C ASN A 60 6.33 1.70 -6.06
N LEU A 61 5.61 1.00 -5.18
CA LEU A 61 4.26 1.34 -4.76
C LEU A 61 4.28 2.13 -3.46
N SER A 62 3.32 3.02 -3.32
CA SER A 62 3.06 3.76 -2.10
C SER A 62 1.63 3.56 -1.65
N ILE A 63 1.39 3.64 -0.35
CA ILE A 63 0.06 3.61 0.26
C ILE A 63 -0.24 4.94 0.91
N LEU A 64 -1.42 5.49 0.63
CA LEU A 64 -1.90 6.73 1.20
C LEU A 64 -3.27 6.49 1.87
N PRO A 65 -3.53 7.09 3.03
CA PRO A 65 -4.87 7.10 3.60
C PRO A 65 -5.78 7.97 2.74
N LEU A 66 -6.80 7.36 2.14
CA LEU A 66 -7.84 8.09 1.40
C LEU A 66 -8.90 8.64 2.37
N SER A 67 -9.15 7.93 3.47
CA SER A 67 -10.10 8.32 4.52
C SER A 67 -9.80 7.57 5.83
N ARG A 68 -10.55 7.84 6.91
CA ARG A 68 -10.38 7.17 8.22
C ARG A 68 -10.45 5.64 8.16
N SER A 69 -11.09 5.09 7.13
CA SER A 69 -11.33 3.66 6.94
C SER A 69 -10.92 3.16 5.55
N GLN A 70 -10.22 3.95 4.74
CA GLN A 70 -9.85 3.57 3.37
C GLN A 70 -8.45 4.03 3.02
N TYR A 71 -7.75 3.20 2.26
CA TYR A 71 -6.42 3.45 1.77
C TYR A 71 -6.39 3.29 0.25
N ILE A 72 -5.44 3.95 -0.38
CA ILE A 72 -5.17 3.84 -1.79
C ILE A 72 -3.71 3.46 -1.99
N ILE A 73 -3.48 2.47 -2.84
CA ILE A 73 -2.18 1.94 -3.21
C ILE A 73 -1.95 2.29 -4.67
N GLY A 74 -0.77 2.75 -5.00
CA GLY A 74 -0.45 3.10 -6.38
C GLY A 74 0.96 3.64 -6.52
N HIS A 75 1.34 3.93 -7.76
CA HIS A 75 2.57 4.65 -8.06
C HIS A 75 2.37 6.14 -7.76
N PHE A 76 2.27 6.49 -6.48
CA PHE A 76 2.23 7.89 -6.08
C PHE A 76 3.62 8.48 -6.21
N HIS A 77 3.84 9.23 -7.28
CA HIS A 77 5.00 10.09 -7.41
C HIS A 77 4.77 11.29 -6.47
N THR A 78 5.16 11.17 -5.20
CA THR A 78 5.03 12.25 -4.21
C THR A 78 5.93 13.46 -4.50
N HIS A 79 6.68 13.43 -5.60
CA HIS A 79 7.56 14.51 -6.06
C HIS A 79 7.20 14.94 -7.49
N LEU A 80 6.25 15.86 -7.66
CA LEU A 80 6.13 16.58 -8.92
C LEU A 80 7.43 17.38 -9.14
N PRO A 81 8.19 17.15 -10.23
CA PRO A 81 9.25 18.09 -10.59
C PRO A 81 8.57 19.40 -10.98
N VAL A 82 8.78 20.45 -10.18
CA VAL A 82 8.38 21.81 -10.54
C VAL A 82 9.20 22.19 -11.77
N LYS A 83 8.54 22.25 -12.93
CA LYS A 83 9.14 22.84 -14.14
C LYS A 83 9.14 24.36 -13.96
N TYR A 84 10.34 24.94 -13.90
CA TYR A 84 10.60 26.36 -14.12
C TYR A 84 10.62 26.66 -15.62
#